data_AF-A0A2S5QXU9-F1
#
_entry.id   AF-A0A2S5QXU9-F1
#
_cell.length_a   1.000
_cell.length_b   1.000
_cell.length_c   1.000
_cell.angle_alpha   90.00
_cell.angle_beta   90.00
_cell.angle_gamma   90.00
#
_symmetry.space_group_name_H-M   'P 1'
#
loop_
_entity.id
_entity.type
_entity.pdbx_description
1 polymer ?
#
loop_
_entity_poly.entity_id
_entity_poly.type
_entity_poly.pdbx_seq_one_letter_code
_entity_poly.pdbx_strand_id
1 'polypeptide(L)'
;MYMDELIDEFIQSEYSCKWIENDIFGVYIRKGIHVIHGRVLATIDVANIRSIPDKYKGKGYFKSFMLKIESYNKPVYVECIHNPHLLEMLNKHGYQTLIENNTVHAIKYPM
;
A
#
# COMPACT_ATOMS: atom_id res chain seq x y z
N MET A 1 -19.53 -1.75 5.55
CA MET A 1 -18.92 -1.38 4.26
C MET A 1 -17.61 -2.13 4.18
N TYR A 2 -17.43 -2.93 3.14
CA TYR A 2 -16.21 -3.71 2.98
C TYR A 2 -15.06 -2.76 2.60
N MET A 3 -13.84 -3.10 3.03
CA MET A 3 -12.66 -2.27 2.76
C MET A 3 -12.48 -2.00 1.27
N ASP A 4 -12.86 -2.95 0.42
CA ASP A 4 -12.76 -2.85 -1.03
C ASP A 4 -13.63 -1.70 -1.60
N GLU A 5 -14.85 -1.54 -1.11
CA GLU A 5 -15.78 -0.47 -1.54
C GLU A 5 -15.22 0.91 -1.19
N LEU A 6 -14.60 1.04 -0.02
CA LEU A 6 -13.93 2.27 0.41
C LEU A 6 -12.72 2.62 -0.47
N ILE A 7 -11.99 1.60 -0.93
CA ILE A 7 -10.85 1.81 -1.84
C ILE A 7 -11.39 2.25 -3.20
N ASP A 8 -12.43 1.61 -3.72
CA ASP A 8 -13.07 2.00 -4.99
C ASP A 8 -13.51 3.48 -4.95
N GLU A 9 -14.21 3.87 -3.88
CA GLU A 9 -14.65 5.25 -3.64
C GLU A 9 -13.46 6.23 -3.62
N PHE A 10 -12.40 5.90 -2.89
CA PHE A 10 -11.21 6.74 -2.83
C PHE A 10 -10.55 6.92 -4.20
N ILE A 11 -10.38 5.83 -4.95
CA ILE A 11 -9.72 5.87 -6.26
C ILE A 11 -10.46 6.80 -7.22
N GLN A 12 -11.80 6.79 -7.18
CA GLN A 12 -12.65 7.62 -8.03
C GLN A 12 -12.85 9.06 -7.50
N SER A 13 -12.60 9.30 -6.22
CA SER A 13 -12.78 10.63 -5.60
C SER A 13 -11.73 11.67 -6.05
N GLU A 14 -11.97 12.94 -5.74
CA GLU A 14 -10.96 14.00 -5.89
C GLU A 14 -9.96 14.05 -4.72
N TYR A 15 -10.19 13.27 -3.65
CA TYR A 15 -9.31 13.25 -2.50
C TYR A 15 -7.91 12.75 -2.88
N SER A 16 -6.89 13.44 -2.41
CA SER A 16 -5.49 13.06 -2.55
C SER A 16 -5.06 12.02 -1.53
N CYS A 17 -5.77 11.92 -0.39
CA CYS A 17 -5.51 10.94 0.67
C CYS A 17 -6.78 10.60 1.46
N LYS A 18 -6.81 9.43 2.09
CA LYS A 18 -7.91 8.99 2.96
C LYS A 18 -7.44 7.92 3.95
N TRP A 19 -7.94 7.96 5.18
CA TRP A 19 -7.93 6.78 6.04
C TRP A 19 -9.07 5.84 5.64
N ILE A 20 -8.73 4.60 5.31
CA ILE A 20 -9.67 3.54 5.05
C ILE A 20 -9.57 2.54 6.18
N GLU A 21 -10.68 2.29 6.87
CA GLU A 21 -10.71 1.44 8.05
C GLU A 21 -11.93 0.53 8.08
N ASN A 22 -11.74 -0.62 8.72
CA ASN A 22 -12.78 -1.57 9.07
C ASN A 22 -12.54 -2.08 10.51
N ASP A 23 -13.34 -3.04 10.96
CA ASP A 23 -13.24 -3.60 12.33
C ASP A 23 -11.91 -4.35 12.61
N ILE A 24 -11.10 -4.60 11.59
CA ILE A 24 -9.86 -5.38 11.68
C ILE A 24 -8.65 -4.44 11.72
N PHE A 25 -8.56 -3.49 10.80
CA PHE A 25 -7.42 -2.57 10.70
C PHE A 25 -7.77 -1.33 9.88
N GLY A 26 -6.87 -0.34 9.93
CA GLY A 26 -6.96 0.87 9.13
C GLY A 26 -5.68 1.11 8.34
N VAL A 27 -5.82 1.68 7.15
CA VAL A 27 -4.71 2.04 6.27
C VAL A 27 -4.90 3.48 5.81
N TYR A 28 -3.83 4.25 5.85
CA TYR A 28 -3.77 5.58 5.25
C TYR A 28 -3.23 5.45 3.84
N ILE A 29 -4.05 5.77 2.85
CA ILE A 29 -3.68 5.70 1.43
C ILE A 29 -3.67 7.07 0.78
N ARG A 30 -2.83 7.24 -0.24
CA ARG A 30 -2.70 8.50 -0.98
C ARG A 30 -2.53 8.27 -2.47
N LYS A 31 -2.81 9.29 -3.27
CA LYS A 31 -2.46 9.39 -4.69
C LYS A 31 -1.12 10.10 -4.76
N GLY A 32 -0.05 9.34 -4.92
CA GLY A 32 1.33 9.83 -4.87
C GLY A 32 1.90 10.18 -6.25
N ILE A 33 2.91 11.04 -6.26
CA ILE A 33 3.77 11.28 -7.43
C ILE A 33 5.21 11.14 -6.97
N HIS A 34 5.93 10.18 -7.54
CA HIS A 34 7.32 9.89 -7.18
C HIS A 34 8.24 9.93 -8.41
N VAL A 35 9.51 10.28 -8.19
CA VAL A 35 10.56 10.20 -9.24
C VAL A 35 11.41 8.97 -8.97
N ILE A 36 11.17 7.90 -9.71
CA ILE A 36 11.86 6.62 -9.51
C ILE A 36 12.62 6.27 -10.78
N HIS A 37 13.93 6.05 -10.67
CA HIS A 37 14.83 5.83 -11.79
C HIS A 37 14.71 6.90 -12.90
N GLY A 38 14.57 8.18 -12.49
CA GLY A 38 14.46 9.32 -13.41
C GLY A 38 13.11 9.46 -14.11
N ARG A 39 12.09 8.69 -13.73
CA ARG A 39 10.73 8.77 -14.29
C ARG A 39 9.74 9.27 -13.24
N VAL A 40 8.89 10.21 -13.62
CA VAL A 40 7.75 10.67 -12.81
C VAL A 40 6.64 9.62 -12.91
N LEU A 41 6.21 9.08 -11.77
CA LEU A 41 5.21 8.03 -11.68
C LEU A 41 4.06 8.47 -10.77
N ALA A 42 2.84 8.42 -11.29
CA ALA A 42 1.64 8.48 -10.46
C ALA A 42 1.40 7.11 -9.82
N THR A 43 1.16 7.10 -8.51
CA THR A 43 1.15 5.87 -7.69
C THR A 43 -0.03 5.85 -6.73
N ILE A 44 -0.37 4.66 -6.23
CA ILE A 44 -1.19 4.48 -5.04
C ILE A 44 -0.23 4.24 -3.88
N ASP A 45 -0.18 5.18 -2.94
CA ASP A 45 0.68 5.09 -1.77
C ASP A 45 -0.04 4.38 -0.63
N VAL A 46 0.64 3.43 0.01
CA VAL A 46 0.31 2.91 1.33
C VAL A 46 1.25 3.58 2.32
N ALA A 47 0.77 4.67 2.94
CA ALA A 47 1.59 5.57 3.74
C ALA A 47 1.60 5.22 5.24
N ASN A 48 0.55 4.55 5.74
CA ASN A 48 0.52 4.05 7.11
C ASN A 48 -0.44 2.87 7.23
N ILE A 49 -0.11 1.88 8.05
CA ILE A 49 -0.97 0.75 8.37
C ILE A 49 -1.08 0.68 9.90
N ARG A 50 -2.30 0.79 10.43
CA ARG A 50 -2.55 0.51 11.86
C ARG A 50 -2.31 -0.96 12.14
N SER A 51 -1.81 -1.26 13.34
CA SER A 51 -1.56 -2.64 13.77
C SER A 51 -2.79 -3.52 13.60
N ILE A 52 -2.60 -4.70 12.98
CA ILE A 52 -3.63 -5.74 12.89
C ILE A 52 -3.66 -6.50 14.21
N PRO A 53 -4.80 -6.62 14.90
CA PRO A 53 -4.92 -7.39 16.13
C PRO A 53 -4.47 -8.84 15.95
N ASP A 54 -3.82 -9.42 16.97
CA ASP A 54 -3.22 -10.76 16.88
C ASP A 54 -4.22 -11.84 16.43
N LYS A 55 -5.48 -11.76 16.87
CA LYS A 55 -6.56 -12.68 16.48
C LYS A 55 -6.88 -12.67 14.97
N TYR A 56 -6.41 -11.67 14.24
CA TYR A 56 -6.59 -11.51 12.79
C TYR A 56 -5.28 -11.66 11.99
N LYS A 57 -4.12 -11.76 12.65
CA LYS A 57 -2.85 -12.02 11.97
C LYS A 57 -2.86 -13.40 11.32
N GLY A 58 -2.15 -13.54 10.20
CA GLY A 58 -2.07 -14.79 9.43
C GLY A 58 -3.33 -15.18 8.66
N LYS A 59 -4.43 -14.42 8.76
CA LYS A 59 -5.70 -14.72 8.08
C LYS A 59 -5.85 -14.09 6.69
N GLY A 60 -4.79 -13.49 6.17
CA GLY A 60 -4.76 -12.96 4.80
C GLY A 60 -5.42 -11.59 4.60
N TYR A 61 -5.99 -10.93 5.63
CA TYR A 61 -6.67 -9.64 5.46
C TYR A 61 -5.80 -8.56 4.80
N PHE A 62 -4.55 -8.43 5.24
CA PHE A 62 -3.61 -7.49 4.62
C PHE A 62 -3.28 -7.88 3.17
N LYS A 63 -3.10 -9.18 2.91
CA LYS A 63 -2.85 -9.69 1.56
C LYS A 63 -4.02 -9.37 0.62
N SER A 64 -5.25 -9.58 1.06
CA SER A 64 -6.46 -9.25 0.29
C SER A 64 -6.52 -7.76 -0.04
N PHE A 65 -6.23 -6.90 0.94
CA PHE A 65 -6.12 -5.46 0.74
C PHE A 65 -5.08 -5.09 -0.33
N MET A 66 -3.86 -5.64 -0.23
CA MET A 66 -2.80 -5.37 -1.21
C MET A 66 -3.19 -5.85 -2.62
N LEU A 67 -3.81 -7.02 -2.75
CA LEU A 67 -4.31 -7.53 -4.03
C LEU A 67 -5.38 -6.61 -4.64
N LYS A 68 -6.29 -6.07 -3.82
CA LYS A 68 -7.29 -5.09 -4.30
C LYS A 68 -6.61 -3.82 -4.81
N ILE A 69 -5.63 -3.27 -4.09
CA ILE A 69 -4.91 -2.07 -4.55
C ILE A 69 -4.11 -2.36 -5.84
N GLU A 70 -3.48 -3.52 -5.94
CA GLU A 70 -2.72 -3.92 -7.13
C GLU A 70 -3.61 -4.07 -8.37
N SER A 71 -4.91 -4.31 -8.21
CA SER A 71 -5.86 -4.48 -9.31
C SER A 71 -6.15 -3.20 -10.12
N TYR A 72 -5.81 -2.02 -9.62
CA TYR A 72 -6.10 -0.74 -10.29
C TYR A 72 -5.13 -0.36 -11.41
N ASN A 73 -4.24 -1.28 -11.82
CA ASN A 73 -3.27 -1.07 -12.89
C ASN A 73 -2.44 0.23 -12.74
N LYS A 74 -2.07 0.54 -11.49
CA LYS A 74 -1.18 1.67 -11.14
C LYS A 74 -0.03 1.15 -10.29
N PRO A 75 1.16 1.78 -10.36
CA PRO A 75 2.24 1.44 -9.45
C PRO A 75 1.80 1.65 -8.00
N VAL A 76 2.14 0.68 -7.13
CA VAL A 76 1.85 0.72 -5.70
C VAL A 76 3.12 1.02 -4.95
N TYR A 77 3.12 2.08 -4.15
CA TYR A 77 4.28 2.52 -3.37
C TYR A 77 3.99 2.37 -1.88
N VAL A 78 4.84 1.66 -1.15
CA VAL A 78 4.70 1.44 0.30
C VAL A 78 5.79 2.23 1.01
N GLU A 79 5.39 3.14 1.89
CA GLU A 79 6.30 4.08 2.55
C GLU A 79 6.84 3.57 3.87
N CYS A 80 8.05 4.04 4.23
CA CYS A 80 8.58 3.99 5.59
C CYS A 80 8.50 2.59 6.23
N ILE A 81 9.01 1.58 5.53
CA ILE A 81 8.94 0.19 5.94
C ILE A 81 9.99 -0.07 7.02
N HIS A 82 9.56 -0.04 8.28
CA HIS A 82 10.40 -0.38 9.43
C HIS A 82 10.30 -1.87 9.83
N ASN A 83 9.27 -2.57 9.37
CA ASN A 83 9.04 -3.97 9.70
C ASN A 83 9.72 -4.88 8.66
N PRO A 84 10.79 -5.62 9.02
CA PRO A 84 11.51 -6.47 8.06
C PRO A 84 10.64 -7.62 7.51
N HIS A 85 9.68 -8.12 8.28
CA HIS A 85 8.75 -9.16 7.81
C HIS A 85 7.80 -8.63 6.74
N LEU A 86 7.38 -7.36 6.86
CA LEU A 86 6.57 -6.71 5.83
C LEU A 86 7.39 -6.56 4.55
N LEU A 87 8.63 -6.09 4.65
CA LEU A 87 9.53 -5.95 3.50
C LEU A 87 9.77 -7.30 2.80
N GLU A 88 10.06 -8.35 3.56
CA GLU A 88 10.26 -9.70 3.03
C GLU A 88 9.00 -10.19 2.28
N MET A 89 7.81 -9.97 2.86
CA MET A 89 6.54 -10.32 2.23
C MET A 89 6.34 -9.54 0.92
N LEU A 90 6.58 -8.23 0.93
CA LEU A 90 6.46 -7.39 -0.27
C LEU A 90 7.41 -7.85 -1.38
N ASN A 91 8.68 -8.13 -1.04
CA ASN A 91 9.67 -8.62 -2.01
C ASN A 91 9.24 -9.96 -2.63
N LYS A 92 8.70 -10.90 -1.84
CA LYS A 92 8.13 -12.17 -2.35
C LYS A 92 6.94 -11.96 -3.29
N HIS A 93 6.28 -10.81 -3.20
CA HIS A 93 5.13 -10.43 -4.02
C HIS A 93 5.49 -9.52 -5.21
N GLY A 94 6.79 -9.41 -5.53
CA GLY A 94 7.30 -8.70 -6.70
C GLY A 94 7.50 -7.20 -6.49
N TYR A 95 7.46 -6.72 -5.25
CA TYR A 95 7.89 -5.34 -4.96
C TYR A 95 9.40 -5.23 -5.05
N GLN A 96 9.87 -4.10 -5.56
CA GLN A 96 11.26 -3.69 -5.57
C GLN A 96 11.53 -2.78 -4.38
N THR A 97 12.54 -3.12 -3.59
CA THR A 97 12.98 -2.27 -2.47
C THR A 97 13.66 -1.02 -3.00
N LEU A 98 13.32 0.13 -2.43
CA LEU A 98 13.93 1.43 -2.69
C LEU A 98 14.47 1.98 -1.36
N ILE A 99 15.64 2.62 -1.40
CA ILE A 99 16.25 3.26 -0.24
C ILE A 99 16.45 4.73 -0.56
N GLU A 100 15.73 5.59 0.15
CA GLU A 100 15.76 7.04 -0.04
C GLU A 100 15.93 7.70 1.32
N ASN A 101 16.92 8.60 1.47
CA ASN A 101 17.18 9.31 2.74
C ASN A 101 17.26 8.39 3.97
N ASN A 102 17.95 7.24 3.84
CA ASN A 102 18.05 6.19 4.87
C ASN A 102 16.70 5.56 5.29
N THR A 103 15.65 5.74 4.49
CA THR A 103 14.33 5.15 4.70
C THR A 103 14.09 4.07 3.65
N VAL A 104 13.51 2.95 4.08
CA VAL A 104 13.17 1.83 3.20
C VAL A 104 11.74 2.00 2.70
N HIS A 105 11.59 1.90 1.38
CA HIS A 105 10.32 1.91 0.68
C HIS A 105 10.23 0.69 -0.23
N ALA A 106 9.06 0.42 -0.78
CA ALA A 106 8.90 -0.63 -1.77
C ALA A 106 7.92 -0.19 -2.86
N ILE A 107 8.24 -0.47 -4.12
CA ILE A 107 7.35 -0.19 -5.26
C ILE A 107 7.03 -1.47 -6.02
N LYS A 108 5.78 -1.62 -6.44
CA LYS A 108 5.38 -2.61 -7.43
C LYS A 108 4.81 -1.90 -8.65
N TYR A 109 5.32 -2.27 -9.82
CA TYR A 109 4.77 -1.81 -11.10
C TYR A 109 3.60 -2.72 -11.50
N PRO A 110 2.58 -2.19 -12.21
CA PRO A 110 1.57 -3.04 -12.82
C PRO A 110 2.22 -4.01 -13.82
N MET A 111 1.67 -5.23 -13.90
CA MET A 111 2.05 -6.23 -14.90
C MET A 111 1.33 -5.98 -16.21
#